data_AF-A0A5C4RPN8-F1
#
_entry.id   AF-A0A5C4RPN8-F1
#
_cell.length_a   1.000
_cell.length_b   1.000
_cell.length_c   1.000
_cell.angle_alpha   90.00
_cell.angle_beta   90.00
_cell.angle_gamma   90.00
#
_symmetry.space_group_name_H-M   'P 1'
#
loop_
_entity.id
_entity.type
_entity.pdbx_description
1 polymer ?
#
loop_
_entity_poly.entity_id
_entity_poly.type
_entity_poly.pdbx_seq_one_letter_code
_entity_poly.pdbx_strand_id
1 'polypeptide(L)'
;MKDLRSLLIDCRIELRKLSRDFQKTELCERLDLAIQSAINASNAASAEQVNEALPPEKAQTVSQVALAWQTASRDLKFSDPAIHARLSEKVMRLLGAKSLVDPATEIVQLEQVTATLNDRITALEREHKALVVERDSLLGALATAVPKLKDGGDRLAVALARVAWLKAEADKAADAAASPAKAGKRAPEPQDTVPTPELLAAAAAGAAAFTKEQREWCVGEAMVLTGFSFTPVELIEKGDAAMAKIILDARKA
;
A
#
# COMPACT_ATOMS: atom_id res chain seq x y z
N MET A 1 -39.60 37.96 -20.60
CA MET A 1 -38.71 37.19 -19.70
C MET A 1 -37.84 36.30 -20.57
N LYS A 2 -36.52 36.22 -20.34
CA LYS A 2 -35.64 35.37 -21.18
C LYS A 2 -36.03 33.91 -20.98
N ASP A 3 -36.15 33.16 -22.07
CA ASP A 3 -36.43 31.71 -22.03
C ASP A 3 -35.34 31.01 -21.20
N LEU A 4 -35.77 30.09 -20.32
CA LEU A 4 -34.89 29.40 -19.36
C LEU A 4 -33.74 28.70 -20.09
N ARG A 5 -34.01 28.13 -21.26
CA ARG A 5 -33.01 27.51 -22.13
C ARG A 5 -31.92 28.52 -22.53
N SER A 6 -32.31 29.69 -23.02
CA SER A 6 -31.37 30.72 -23.46
C SER A 6 -30.50 31.20 -22.31
N LEU A 7 -31.07 31.33 -21.11
CA LEU A 7 -30.30 31.71 -19.92
C LEU A 7 -29.26 30.64 -19.52
N LEU A 8 -29.62 29.36 -19.57
CA LEU A 8 -28.69 28.26 -19.24
C LEU A 8 -27.55 28.14 -20.27
N ILE A 9 -27.82 28.41 -21.54
CA ILE A 9 -26.80 28.44 -22.60
C ILE A 9 -25.84 29.61 -22.38
N ASP A 10 -26.34 30.79 -22.06
CA ASP A 10 -25.52 31.97 -21.75
C ASP A 10 -24.64 31.72 -20.51
N CYS A 11 -25.19 31.12 -19.44
CA CYS A 11 -24.43 30.71 -18.27
C CYS A 11 -23.30 29.73 -18.61
N ARG A 12 -23.55 28.75 -19.49
CA ARG A 12 -22.53 27.79 -19.93
C ARG A 12 -21.39 28.47 -20.71
N ILE A 13 -21.72 29.45 -21.55
CA ILE A 13 -20.73 30.20 -22.35
C ILE A 13 -19.83 31.03 -21.44
N GLU A 14 -20.40 31.74 -20.46
CA GLU A 14 -19.63 32.55 -19.51
C GLU A 14 -18.76 31.70 -18.57
N LEU A 15 -19.26 30.56 -18.08
CA LEU A 15 -18.48 29.66 -17.22
C LEU A 15 -17.30 29.02 -17.96
N ARG A 16 -17.43 28.77 -19.26
CA ARG A 16 -16.33 28.29 -20.11
C ARG A 16 -15.23 29.34 -20.30
N LYS A 17 -15.57 30.63 -20.29
CA LYS A 17 -14.57 31.72 -20.37
C LYS A 17 -13.79 31.87 -19.07
N LEU A 18 -14.45 31.66 -17.93
CA LEU A 18 -13.87 31.85 -16.60
C LEU A 18 -13.04 30.65 -16.11
N SER A 19 -13.31 29.44 -16.60
CA SER A 19 -12.59 28.22 -16.21
C SER A 19 -12.14 27.41 -17.43
N ARG A 20 -10.82 27.19 -17.53
CA ARG A 20 -10.16 26.58 -18.69
C ARG A 20 -10.45 25.08 -18.86
N ASP A 21 -10.79 24.40 -17.76
CA ASP A 21 -11.15 22.96 -17.72
C ASP A 21 -12.63 22.74 -17.36
N PHE A 22 -13.48 23.77 -17.55
CA PHE A 22 -14.91 23.72 -17.21
C PHE A 22 -15.62 22.48 -17.77
N GLN A 23 -15.27 22.04 -18.97
CA GLN A 23 -15.86 20.88 -19.64
C GLN A 23 -15.62 19.55 -18.92
N LYS A 24 -14.63 19.46 -18.02
CA LYS A 24 -14.33 18.26 -17.24
C LYS A 24 -14.99 18.27 -15.85
N THR A 25 -15.79 19.30 -15.55
CA THR A 25 -16.42 19.46 -14.24
C THR A 25 -17.84 18.90 -14.23
N GLU A 26 -18.26 18.34 -13.11
CA GLU A 26 -19.65 17.88 -12.90
C GLU A 26 -20.68 19.00 -13.13
N LEU A 27 -20.28 20.25 -12.92
CA LEU A 27 -21.17 21.39 -13.14
C LEU A 27 -21.50 21.59 -14.62
N CYS A 28 -20.58 21.27 -15.53
CA CYS A 28 -20.87 21.26 -16.98
C CYS A 28 -21.87 20.16 -17.33
N GLU A 29 -21.71 18.96 -16.76
CA GLU A 29 -22.62 17.83 -16.98
C GLU A 29 -24.03 18.15 -16.48
N ARG A 30 -24.14 18.75 -15.28
CA ARG A 30 -25.43 19.17 -14.71
C ARG A 30 -26.10 20.28 -15.53
N LEU A 31 -25.33 21.23 -16.05
CA LEU A 31 -25.85 22.27 -16.94
C LEU A 31 -26.31 21.69 -18.28
N ASP A 32 -25.56 20.77 -18.86
CA ASP A 32 -25.92 20.12 -20.12
C ASP A 32 -27.20 19.27 -19.97
N LEU A 33 -27.35 18.55 -18.86
CA LEU A 33 -28.59 17.85 -18.51
C LEU A 33 -29.78 18.80 -18.34
N ALA A 34 -29.60 19.94 -17.67
CA ALA A 34 -30.66 20.93 -17.47
C ALA A 34 -31.09 21.62 -18.77
N ILE A 35 -30.13 21.88 -19.68
CA ILE A 35 -30.43 22.38 -21.03
C ILE A 35 -31.23 21.33 -21.80
N GLN A 36 -30.83 20.06 -21.74
CA GLN A 36 -31.52 18.97 -22.42
C GLN A 36 -32.93 18.75 -21.86
N SER A 37 -33.12 18.85 -20.55
CA SER A 37 -34.46 18.77 -19.95
C SER A 37 -35.36 19.94 -20.37
N ALA A 38 -34.81 21.15 -20.49
CA ALA A 38 -35.56 22.30 -20.98
C ALA A 38 -35.97 22.14 -22.47
N ILE A 39 -35.12 21.53 -23.29
CA ILE A 39 -35.45 21.19 -24.68
C ILE A 39 -36.61 20.19 -24.74
N ASN A 40 -36.54 19.14 -23.92
CA ASN A 40 -37.58 18.12 -23.87
C ASN A 40 -38.91 18.68 -23.35
N ALA A 41 -38.87 19.56 -22.34
CA ALA A 41 -40.05 20.23 -21.81
C ALA A 41 -40.69 21.18 -22.84
N SER A 42 -39.88 21.93 -23.60
CA SER A 42 -40.40 22.77 -24.69
C SER A 42 -41.03 21.94 -25.81
N ASN A 43 -40.44 20.80 -26.17
CA ASN A 43 -41.01 19.90 -27.18
C ASN A 43 -42.31 19.25 -26.70
N ALA A 44 -42.41 18.92 -25.39
CA ALA A 44 -43.63 18.40 -24.79
C ALA A 44 -44.75 19.45 -24.77
N ALA A 45 -44.43 20.71 -24.45
CA ALA A 45 -45.39 21.81 -24.49
C ALA A 45 -45.89 22.13 -25.91
N SER A 46 -45.03 22.00 -26.93
CA SER A 46 -45.43 22.11 -28.34
C SER A 46 -46.29 20.94 -28.82
N ALA A 47 -46.20 19.77 -28.17
CA ALA A 47 -47.03 18.60 -28.49
C ALA A 47 -48.46 18.72 -27.90
N GLU A 48 -48.66 19.52 -26.85
CA GLU A 48 -49.97 19.72 -26.22
C GLU A 48 -50.85 20.74 -26.97
N GLN A 49 -50.28 21.69 -27.73
CA GLN A 49 -51.04 22.70 -28.48
C GLN A 49 -51.64 22.23 -29.81
N VAL A 50 -51.32 21.01 -30.28
CA VAL A 50 -51.78 20.48 -31.58
C VAL A 50 -53.05 19.60 -31.43
N ASN A 51 -53.58 19.47 -30.21
CA ASN A 51 -54.63 18.51 -29.84
C ASN A 51 -56.10 18.97 -30.05
N GLU A 52 -56.39 19.91 -30.95
CA GLU A 52 -57.77 20.42 -31.20
C GLU A 52 -58.34 20.07 -32.61
N ALA A 53 -57.85 19.02 -33.29
CA ALA A 53 -58.49 18.53 -34.52
C ALA A 53 -58.20 17.05 -34.81
N LEU A 54 -59.19 16.17 -34.52
CA LEU A 54 -59.33 14.72 -34.83
C LEU A 54 -58.12 13.77 -34.61
N PRO A 55 -58.29 12.60 -33.96
CA PRO A 55 -57.17 11.83 -33.42
C PRO A 55 -56.49 10.95 -34.49
N PRO A 56 -55.16 11.06 -34.71
CA PRO A 56 -54.39 9.99 -35.31
C PRO A 56 -54.20 8.86 -34.27
N GLU A 57 -54.44 7.61 -34.66
CA GLU A 57 -54.15 6.46 -33.79
C GLU A 57 -52.71 6.53 -33.29
N LYS A 58 -52.54 6.61 -31.96
CA LYS A 58 -51.23 6.64 -31.32
C LYS A 58 -50.51 5.32 -31.62
N ALA A 59 -49.54 5.35 -32.53
CA ALA A 59 -48.68 4.20 -32.77
C ALA A 59 -48.02 3.78 -31.44
N GLN A 60 -48.25 2.53 -31.03
CA GLN A 60 -47.69 2.03 -29.78
C GLN A 60 -46.17 1.97 -29.88
N THR A 61 -45.50 2.41 -28.84
CA THR A 61 -44.04 2.32 -28.80
C THR A 61 -43.61 0.86 -28.61
N VAL A 62 -42.41 0.51 -29.06
CA VAL A 62 -41.83 -0.83 -28.86
C VAL A 62 -41.83 -1.22 -27.38
N SER A 63 -41.57 -0.26 -26.48
CA SER A 63 -41.62 -0.46 -25.03
C SER A 63 -43.02 -0.80 -24.52
N GLN A 64 -44.05 -0.09 -25.00
CA GLN A 64 -45.45 -0.37 -24.64
C GLN A 64 -45.90 -1.75 -25.12
N VAL A 65 -45.54 -2.12 -26.35
CA VAL A 65 -45.84 -3.45 -26.91
C VAL A 65 -45.13 -4.55 -26.12
N ALA A 66 -43.85 -4.35 -25.77
CA ALA A 66 -43.08 -5.31 -24.98
C ALA A 66 -43.67 -5.52 -23.57
N LEU A 67 -44.06 -4.43 -22.89
CA LEU A 67 -44.68 -4.50 -21.57
C LEU A 67 -46.04 -5.22 -21.60
N ALA A 68 -46.86 -4.94 -22.62
CA ALA A 68 -48.14 -5.60 -22.82
C ALA A 68 -47.96 -7.11 -23.05
N TRP A 69 -47.00 -7.50 -23.91
CA TRP A 69 -46.64 -8.91 -24.11
C TRP A 69 -46.12 -9.59 -22.86
N GLN A 70 -45.30 -8.91 -22.07
CA GLN A 70 -44.77 -9.45 -20.81
C GLN A 70 -45.89 -9.70 -19.79
N THR A 71 -46.85 -8.78 -19.72
CA THR A 71 -48.02 -8.89 -18.83
C THR A 71 -48.93 -10.03 -19.26
N ALA A 72 -49.28 -10.08 -20.55
CA ALA A 72 -50.10 -11.17 -21.12
C ALA A 72 -49.41 -12.53 -20.97
N SER A 73 -48.10 -12.62 -21.17
CA SER A 73 -47.33 -13.85 -20.98
C SER A 73 -47.33 -14.30 -19.51
N ARG A 74 -47.18 -13.39 -18.55
CA ARG A 74 -47.30 -13.72 -17.11
C ARG A 74 -48.68 -14.24 -16.76
N ASP A 75 -49.74 -13.62 -17.26
CA ASP A 75 -51.11 -14.09 -17.03
C ASP A 75 -51.31 -15.49 -17.63
N LEU A 76 -50.88 -15.68 -18.88
CA LEU A 76 -50.94 -16.96 -19.59
C LEU A 76 -50.21 -18.09 -18.86
N LYS A 77 -49.13 -17.78 -18.14
CA LYS A 77 -48.40 -18.77 -17.33
C LYS A 77 -49.29 -19.40 -16.24
N PHE A 78 -50.25 -18.65 -15.71
CA PHE A 78 -51.15 -19.10 -14.66
C PHE A 78 -52.51 -19.57 -15.21
N SER A 79 -53.03 -18.93 -16.26
CA SER A 79 -54.31 -19.30 -16.87
C SER A 79 -54.22 -20.51 -17.81
N ASP A 80 -53.21 -20.57 -18.69
CA ASP A 80 -53.02 -21.65 -19.66
C ASP A 80 -51.54 -22.09 -19.79
N PRO A 81 -51.03 -22.91 -18.85
CA PRO A 81 -49.61 -23.29 -18.78
C PRO A 81 -49.09 -24.01 -20.04
N ALA A 82 -49.94 -24.79 -20.72
CA ALA A 82 -49.58 -25.53 -21.93
C ALA A 82 -49.31 -24.59 -23.12
N ILE A 83 -50.08 -23.50 -23.26
CA ILE A 83 -49.89 -22.51 -24.32
C ILE A 83 -48.63 -21.69 -24.02
N HIS A 84 -48.45 -21.28 -22.75
CA HIS A 84 -47.24 -20.60 -22.31
C HIS A 84 -45.97 -21.42 -22.59
N ALA A 85 -45.99 -22.74 -22.36
CA ALA A 85 -44.86 -23.62 -22.65
C ALA A 85 -44.50 -23.65 -24.15
N ARG A 86 -45.50 -23.80 -25.03
CA ARG A 86 -45.29 -23.79 -26.49
C ARG A 86 -44.79 -22.42 -26.99
N LEU A 87 -45.35 -21.34 -26.44
CA LEU A 87 -44.91 -19.98 -26.75
C LEU A 87 -43.44 -19.79 -26.32
N SER A 88 -43.10 -20.22 -25.11
CA SER A 88 -41.73 -20.16 -24.57
C SER A 88 -40.73 -20.93 -25.45
N GLU A 89 -41.09 -22.14 -25.90
CA GLU A 89 -40.25 -22.94 -26.82
C GLU A 89 -40.02 -22.22 -28.15
N LYS A 90 -41.06 -21.60 -28.71
CA LYS A 90 -40.96 -20.83 -29.95
C LYS A 90 -40.09 -19.58 -29.77
N VAL A 91 -40.22 -18.87 -28.64
CA VAL A 91 -39.38 -17.71 -28.30
C VAL A 91 -37.91 -18.13 -28.15
N MET A 92 -37.63 -19.21 -27.42
CA MET A 92 -36.28 -19.77 -27.28
C MET A 92 -35.66 -20.13 -28.64
N ARG A 93 -36.44 -20.74 -29.54
CA ARG A 93 -36.01 -21.07 -30.91
C ARG A 93 -35.69 -19.82 -31.73
N LEU A 94 -36.52 -18.78 -31.66
CA LEU A 94 -36.30 -17.52 -32.39
C LEU A 94 -35.07 -16.76 -31.87
N LEU A 95 -34.82 -16.81 -30.57
CA LEU A 95 -33.65 -16.18 -29.95
C LEU A 95 -32.37 -17.03 -30.07
N GLY A 96 -32.47 -18.29 -30.52
CA GLY A 96 -31.34 -19.22 -30.53
C GLY A 96 -30.84 -19.60 -29.13
N ALA A 97 -31.67 -19.42 -28.10
CA ALA A 97 -31.30 -19.64 -26.69
C ALA A 97 -31.84 -21.00 -26.20
N LYS A 98 -31.03 -21.72 -25.41
CA LYS A 98 -31.44 -23.01 -24.81
C LYS A 98 -32.30 -22.85 -23.55
N SER A 99 -32.20 -21.70 -22.90
CA SER A 99 -32.94 -21.36 -21.69
C SER A 99 -33.06 -19.84 -21.60
N LEU A 100 -34.17 -19.36 -21.04
CA LEU A 100 -34.34 -17.96 -20.68
C LEU A 100 -34.10 -17.84 -19.18
N VAL A 101 -33.11 -17.05 -18.80
CA VAL A 101 -32.91 -16.67 -17.40
C VAL A 101 -33.96 -15.62 -17.07
N ASP A 102 -34.57 -15.72 -15.90
CA ASP A 102 -35.49 -14.69 -15.42
C ASP A 102 -34.69 -13.40 -15.18
N PRO A 103 -34.99 -12.29 -15.87
CA PRO A 103 -34.24 -11.04 -15.72
C PRO A 103 -34.23 -10.54 -14.28
N ALA A 104 -35.27 -10.84 -13.47
CA ALA A 104 -35.27 -10.49 -12.06
C ALA A 104 -34.19 -11.27 -11.27
N THR A 105 -33.96 -12.54 -11.62
CA THR A 105 -32.91 -13.36 -11.00
C THR A 105 -31.52 -12.91 -11.44
N GLU A 106 -31.35 -12.54 -12.71
CA GLU A 106 -30.10 -12.00 -13.24
C GLU A 106 -29.72 -10.67 -12.57
N ILE A 107 -30.69 -9.76 -12.40
CA ILE A 107 -30.47 -8.48 -11.69
C ILE A 107 -29.97 -8.73 -10.27
N VAL A 108 -30.62 -9.62 -9.51
CA VAL A 108 -30.19 -9.94 -8.13
C VAL A 108 -28.79 -10.55 -8.11
N GLN A 109 -28.45 -11.43 -9.06
CA GLN A 109 -27.09 -11.99 -9.16
C GLN A 109 -26.05 -10.92 -9.49
N LEU A 110 -26.35 -10.02 -10.43
CA LEU A 110 -25.45 -8.92 -10.80
C LEU A 110 -25.29 -7.92 -9.65
N GLU A 111 -26.35 -7.63 -8.89
CA GLU A 111 -26.29 -6.81 -7.67
C GLU A 111 -25.37 -7.44 -6.62
N GLN A 112 -25.46 -8.76 -6.41
CA GLN A 112 -24.55 -9.47 -5.49
C GLN A 112 -23.09 -9.44 -5.96
N VAL A 113 -22.86 -9.62 -7.27
CA VAL A 113 -21.51 -9.55 -7.85
C VAL A 113 -20.94 -8.14 -7.72
N THR A 114 -21.73 -7.11 -8.02
CA THR A 114 -21.29 -5.71 -7.88
C THR A 114 -21.03 -5.33 -6.43
N ALA A 115 -21.87 -5.76 -5.48
CA ALA A 115 -21.62 -5.60 -4.05
C ALA A 115 -20.30 -6.24 -3.63
N THR A 116 -20.06 -7.50 -4.02
CA THR A 116 -18.82 -8.23 -3.71
C THR A 116 -17.58 -7.54 -4.30
N LEU A 117 -17.67 -7.05 -5.54
CA LEU A 117 -16.59 -6.33 -6.19
C LEU A 117 -16.30 -4.98 -5.50
N ASN A 118 -17.35 -4.26 -5.11
CA ASN A 118 -17.20 -3.01 -4.35
C ASN A 118 -16.54 -3.25 -2.99
N ASP A 119 -16.95 -4.29 -2.27
CA ASP A 119 -16.33 -4.67 -0.99
C ASP A 119 -14.84 -4.98 -1.19
N ARG A 120 -14.48 -5.69 -2.25
CA ARG A 120 -13.08 -5.98 -2.59
C ARG A 120 -12.28 -4.73 -2.96
N ILE A 121 -12.87 -3.80 -3.70
CA ILE A 121 -12.24 -2.51 -4.04
C ILE A 121 -11.96 -1.72 -2.75
N THR A 122 -12.96 -1.59 -1.87
CA THR A 122 -12.76 -0.86 -0.61
C THR A 122 -11.73 -1.51 0.30
N ALA A 123 -11.62 -2.84 0.28
CA ALA A 123 -10.56 -3.56 1.00
C ALA A 123 -9.17 -3.26 0.42
N LEU A 124 -9.01 -3.34 -0.90
CA LEU A 124 -7.74 -3.02 -1.58
C LEU A 124 -7.34 -1.55 -1.38
N GLU A 125 -8.29 -0.62 -1.39
CA GLU A 125 -8.01 0.78 -1.10
C GLU A 125 -7.52 1.01 0.34
N ARG A 126 -8.06 0.26 1.30
CA ARG A 126 -7.59 0.29 2.70
C ARG A 126 -6.17 -0.24 2.82
N GLU A 127 -5.87 -1.37 2.18
CA GLU A 127 -4.52 -1.95 2.15
C GLU A 127 -3.53 -1.00 1.47
N HIS A 128 -3.89 -0.42 0.32
CA HIS A 128 -3.05 0.54 -0.38
C HIS A 128 -2.77 1.79 0.46
N LYS A 129 -3.78 2.32 1.16
CA LYS A 129 -3.59 3.45 2.09
C LYS A 129 -2.64 3.09 3.24
N ALA A 130 -2.76 1.89 3.80
CA ALA A 130 -1.85 1.42 4.85
C ALA A 130 -0.40 1.36 4.35
N LEU A 131 -0.17 0.76 3.18
CA LEU A 131 1.16 0.69 2.55
C LEU A 131 1.75 2.08 2.24
N VAL A 132 0.91 3.03 1.82
CA VAL A 132 1.34 4.42 1.60
C VAL A 132 1.83 5.07 2.90
N VAL A 133 1.11 4.86 4.02
CA VAL A 133 1.51 5.38 5.34
C VAL A 133 2.83 4.76 5.81
N GLU A 134 2.97 3.43 5.69
CA GLU A 134 4.22 2.73 6.05
C GLU A 134 5.39 3.23 5.21
N ARG A 135 5.20 3.34 3.89
CA ARG A 135 6.21 3.89 2.97
C ARG A 135 6.61 5.31 3.40
N ASP A 136 5.64 6.19 3.64
CA ASP A 136 5.94 7.59 3.98
C ASP A 136 6.63 7.70 5.35
N SER A 137 6.32 6.82 6.31
CA SER A 137 7.03 6.70 7.57
C SER A 137 8.50 6.30 7.37
N LEU A 138 8.77 5.29 6.54
CA LEU A 138 10.14 4.85 6.22
C LEU A 138 10.93 5.93 5.48
N LEU A 139 10.31 6.61 4.51
CA LEU A 139 10.93 7.72 3.79
C LEU A 139 11.26 8.88 4.73
N GLY A 140 10.37 9.19 5.68
CA GLY A 140 10.59 10.19 6.72
C GLY A 140 11.76 9.81 7.64
N ALA A 141 11.81 8.56 8.12
CA ALA A 141 12.90 8.07 8.96
C ALA A 141 14.26 8.16 8.25
N LEU A 142 14.32 7.80 6.95
CA LEU A 142 15.52 7.97 6.13
C LEU A 142 15.91 9.44 5.97
N ALA A 143 14.94 10.33 5.77
CA ALA A 143 15.19 11.77 5.69
C ALA A 143 15.77 12.33 7.00
N THR A 144 15.25 11.90 8.14
CA THR A 144 15.78 12.26 9.47
C THR A 144 17.20 11.72 9.68
N ALA A 145 17.47 10.48 9.27
CA ALA A 145 18.81 9.87 9.38
C ALA A 145 19.85 10.55 8.48
N VAL A 146 19.44 11.05 7.31
CA VAL A 146 20.34 11.71 6.34
C VAL A 146 19.75 13.05 5.85
N PRO A 147 19.82 14.10 6.68
CA PRO A 147 19.26 15.41 6.35
C PRO A 147 20.10 16.18 5.33
N LYS A 148 21.35 15.74 5.08
CA LYS A 148 22.29 16.38 4.15
C LYS A 148 21.88 16.24 2.68
N LEU A 149 21.08 15.22 2.35
CA LEU A 149 20.55 14.99 1.02
C LEU A 149 19.23 15.74 0.85
N LYS A 150 19.14 16.55 -0.22
CA LYS A 150 17.94 17.34 -0.55
C LYS A 150 16.77 16.45 -0.98
N ASP A 151 15.57 16.77 -0.51
CA ASP A 151 14.30 16.13 -0.90
C ASP A 151 13.78 16.62 -2.27
N GLY A 152 14.60 16.50 -3.32
CA GLY A 152 14.24 16.92 -4.67
C GLY A 152 13.98 15.73 -5.60
N GLY A 153 12.84 15.76 -6.32
CA GLY A 153 12.56 14.82 -7.40
C GLY A 153 11.87 13.52 -6.95
N ASP A 154 12.25 12.40 -7.57
CA ASP A 154 11.69 11.08 -7.25
C ASP A 154 12.07 10.64 -5.83
N ARG A 155 11.05 10.48 -4.98
CA ARG A 155 11.19 10.14 -3.56
C ARG A 155 11.90 8.79 -3.36
N LEU A 156 11.68 7.82 -4.25
CA LEU A 156 12.32 6.52 -4.14
C LEU A 156 13.82 6.62 -4.47
N ALA A 157 14.17 7.34 -5.53
CA ALA A 157 15.56 7.61 -5.89
C ALA A 157 16.31 8.34 -4.76
N VAL A 158 15.68 9.35 -4.14
CA VAL A 158 16.26 10.07 -2.98
C VAL A 158 16.46 9.12 -1.79
N ALA A 159 15.50 8.25 -1.49
CA ALA A 159 15.62 7.27 -0.42
C ALA A 159 16.76 6.26 -0.66
N LEU A 160 16.90 5.76 -1.88
CA LEU A 160 18.01 4.88 -2.26
C LEU A 160 19.36 5.60 -2.13
N ALA A 161 19.44 6.87 -2.51
CA ALA A 161 20.64 7.68 -2.32
C ALA A 161 20.99 7.86 -0.84
N ARG A 162 19.98 8.04 0.03
CA ARG A 162 20.19 8.09 1.50
C ARG A 162 20.69 6.77 2.06
N VAL A 163 20.14 5.64 1.63
CA VAL A 163 20.63 4.31 2.02
C VAL A 163 22.08 4.10 1.56
N ALA A 164 22.41 4.47 0.32
CA ALA A 164 23.78 4.39 -0.18
C ALA A 164 24.74 5.27 0.62
N TRP A 165 24.30 6.47 1.02
CA TRP A 165 25.07 7.37 1.88
C TRP A 165 25.33 6.77 3.26
N LEU A 166 24.30 6.19 3.90
CA LEU A 166 24.45 5.53 5.21
C LEU A 166 25.42 4.35 5.14
N LYS A 167 25.38 3.55 4.07
CA LYS A 167 26.35 2.47 3.85
C LYS A 167 27.77 3.00 3.73
N ALA A 168 27.99 4.02 2.89
CA ALA A 168 29.31 4.61 2.72
C ALA A 168 29.86 5.24 4.02
N GLU A 169 28.99 5.82 4.86
CA GLU A 169 29.41 6.36 6.15
C GLU A 169 29.72 5.26 7.17
N ALA A 170 28.98 4.15 7.14
CA ALA A 170 29.27 2.97 7.96
C ALA A 170 30.61 2.33 7.56
N ASP A 171 30.90 2.23 6.26
CA ASP A 171 32.17 1.69 5.75
C ASP A 171 33.35 2.58 6.18
N LYS A 172 33.22 3.91 6.07
CA LYS A 172 34.24 4.86 6.58
C LYS A 172 34.43 4.75 8.09
N ALA A 173 33.36 4.54 8.84
CA ALA A 173 33.44 4.34 10.29
C ALA A 173 34.16 3.03 10.62
N ALA A 174 33.95 1.96 9.84
CA ALA A 174 34.67 0.70 9.96
C ALA A 174 36.17 0.87 9.63
N ASP A 175 36.50 1.58 8.55
CA ASP A 175 37.90 1.88 8.18
C ASP A 175 38.60 2.78 9.20
N ALA A 176 37.88 3.76 9.77
CA ALA A 176 38.38 4.61 10.84
C ALA A 176 38.56 3.85 12.17
N ALA A 177 37.74 2.83 12.44
CA ALA A 177 37.87 1.93 13.58
C ALA A 177 39.01 0.91 13.40
N ALA A 178 39.41 0.60 12.16
CA ALA A 178 40.59 -0.21 11.83
C ALA A 178 41.92 0.59 11.90
N SER A 179 41.84 1.92 12.09
CA SER A 179 43.02 2.78 12.24
C SER A 179 43.53 2.74 13.70
N PRO A 180 44.80 2.38 13.95
CA PRO A 180 45.31 2.09 15.31
C PRO A 180 45.37 3.31 16.25
N ALA A 181 45.03 4.51 15.79
CA ALA A 181 45.17 5.75 16.56
C ALA A 181 43.97 6.12 17.45
N LYS A 182 42.84 5.40 17.41
CA LYS A 182 41.62 5.73 18.20
C LYS A 182 40.99 4.54 18.95
N ALA A 183 41.78 3.53 19.32
CA ALA A 183 41.32 2.39 20.12
C ALA A 183 40.84 2.74 21.55
N GLY A 184 41.00 3.98 22.02
CA GLY A 184 40.73 4.34 23.43
C GLY A 184 39.26 4.53 23.85
N LYS A 185 38.26 4.41 22.96
CA LYS A 185 36.83 4.64 23.31
C LYS A 185 35.84 3.75 22.54
N ARG A 186 36.19 2.52 22.19
CA ARG A 186 35.22 1.53 21.70
C ARG A 186 34.68 0.75 22.90
N ALA A 187 33.37 0.47 22.95
CA ALA A 187 32.85 -0.53 23.87
C ALA A 187 33.48 -1.89 23.47
N PRO A 188 34.14 -2.62 24.39
CA PRO A 188 34.90 -3.80 24.00
C PRO A 188 33.96 -4.85 23.40
N GLU A 189 34.27 -5.28 22.18
CA GLU A 189 33.63 -6.47 21.61
C GLU A 189 34.10 -7.71 22.39
N PRO A 190 33.33 -8.82 22.43
CA PRO A 190 33.72 -10.01 23.20
C PRO A 190 35.11 -10.57 22.84
N GLN A 191 35.59 -10.29 21.62
CA GLN A 191 36.93 -10.66 21.15
C GLN A 191 38.04 -9.78 21.73
N ASP A 192 37.75 -8.57 22.19
CA ASP A 192 38.75 -7.67 22.81
C ASP A 192 39.02 -8.04 24.28
N THR A 193 38.10 -8.77 24.92
CA THR A 193 38.19 -9.21 26.32
C THR A 193 39.15 -10.39 26.52
N VAL A 194 39.33 -11.23 25.49
CA VAL A 194 40.21 -12.41 25.55
C VAL A 194 41.58 -12.06 24.96
N PRO A 195 42.68 -12.11 25.74
CA PRO A 195 44.01 -11.84 25.21
C PRO A 195 44.42 -12.82 24.11
N THR A 196 44.99 -12.29 23.03
CA THR A 196 45.57 -13.10 21.96
C THR A 196 46.79 -13.89 22.47
N PRO A 197 47.14 -15.03 21.83
CA PRO A 197 48.33 -15.81 22.22
C PRO A 197 49.63 -14.99 22.22
N GLU A 198 49.76 -14.05 21.29
CA GLU A 198 50.91 -13.13 21.19
C GLU A 198 50.95 -12.17 22.39
N LEU A 199 49.80 -11.62 22.78
CA LEU A 199 49.70 -10.73 23.94
C LEU A 199 49.99 -11.47 25.25
N LEU A 200 49.52 -12.72 25.40
CA LEU A 200 49.87 -13.57 26.54
C LEU A 200 51.38 -13.84 26.60
N ALA A 201 52.02 -14.11 25.47
CA ALA A 201 53.48 -14.32 25.41
C ALA A 201 54.25 -13.05 25.77
N ALA A 202 53.83 -11.89 25.26
CA ALA A 202 54.43 -10.61 25.58
C ALA A 202 54.23 -10.24 27.06
N ALA A 203 53.05 -10.47 27.62
CA ALA A 203 52.76 -10.25 29.04
C ALA A 203 53.57 -11.20 29.94
N ALA A 204 53.69 -12.48 29.59
CA ALA A 204 54.52 -13.45 30.30
C ALA A 204 56.02 -13.07 30.32
N ALA A 205 56.48 -12.40 29.26
CA ALA A 205 57.83 -11.84 29.17
C ALA A 205 57.98 -10.48 29.88
N GLY A 206 56.89 -9.92 30.44
CA GLY A 206 56.87 -8.59 31.05
C GLY A 206 56.95 -7.43 30.04
N ALA A 207 56.79 -7.71 28.75
CA ALA A 207 56.89 -6.73 27.66
C ALA A 207 55.54 -6.02 27.36
N ALA A 208 54.44 -6.53 27.91
CA ALA A 208 53.10 -5.95 27.77
C ALA A 208 52.31 -6.08 29.07
N ALA A 209 51.32 -5.20 29.27
CA ALA A 209 50.37 -5.25 30.38
C ALA A 209 48.94 -5.45 29.84
N PHE A 210 48.09 -6.11 30.60
CA PHE A 210 46.70 -6.32 30.21
C PHE A 210 45.87 -5.06 30.42
N THR A 211 44.84 -4.87 29.59
CA THR A 211 43.75 -3.95 29.92
C THR A 211 42.99 -4.46 31.15
N LYS A 212 42.11 -3.63 31.72
CA LYS A 212 41.34 -4.02 32.91
C LYS A 212 40.46 -5.23 32.62
N GLU A 213 39.79 -5.23 31.49
CA GLU A 213 38.87 -6.28 31.05
C GLU A 213 39.62 -7.58 30.73
N GLN A 214 40.79 -7.47 30.09
CA GLN A 214 41.68 -8.61 29.82
C GLN A 214 42.24 -9.21 31.10
N ARG A 215 42.56 -8.37 32.09
CA ARG A 215 43.01 -8.81 33.40
C ARG A 215 41.90 -9.56 34.14
N GLU A 216 40.68 -9.04 34.13
CA GLU A 216 39.52 -9.72 34.74
C GLU A 216 39.28 -11.10 34.11
N TRP A 217 39.40 -11.21 32.78
CA TRP A 217 39.34 -12.50 32.10
C TRP A 217 40.50 -13.42 32.50
N CYS A 218 41.74 -12.93 32.47
CA CYS A 218 42.93 -13.70 32.86
C CYS A 218 42.88 -14.19 34.30
N VAL A 219 42.32 -13.40 35.22
CA VAL A 219 42.11 -13.82 36.62
C VAL A 219 41.16 -15.00 36.67
N GLY A 220 40.00 -14.91 36.01
CA GLY A 220 39.02 -16.01 35.96
C GLY A 220 39.61 -17.29 35.36
N GLU A 221 40.30 -17.17 34.23
CA GLU A 221 40.93 -18.30 33.56
C GLU A 221 42.05 -18.93 34.41
N ALA A 222 42.94 -18.12 34.99
CA ALA A 222 44.02 -18.61 35.84
C ALA A 222 43.50 -19.29 37.12
N MET A 223 42.37 -18.83 37.68
CA MET A 223 41.72 -19.51 38.80
C MET A 223 41.24 -20.91 38.41
N VAL A 224 40.58 -21.03 37.25
CA VAL A 224 40.11 -22.33 36.77
C VAL A 224 41.28 -23.28 36.50
N LEU A 225 42.32 -22.80 35.83
CA LEU A 225 43.49 -23.60 35.46
C LEU A 225 44.35 -24.04 36.66
N THR A 226 44.32 -23.28 37.76
CA THR A 226 44.99 -23.64 39.01
C THR A 226 44.09 -24.39 39.98
N GLY A 227 42.87 -24.78 39.56
CA GLY A 227 41.91 -25.48 40.42
C GLY A 227 41.49 -24.67 41.64
N PHE A 228 41.40 -23.34 41.51
CA PHE A 228 41.09 -22.38 42.58
C PHE A 228 42.12 -22.38 43.73
N SER A 229 43.36 -22.78 43.45
CA SER A 229 44.46 -22.71 44.43
C SER A 229 44.87 -21.27 44.78
N PHE A 230 44.46 -20.29 43.98
CA PHE A 230 44.67 -18.86 44.24
C PHE A 230 43.34 -18.10 44.22
N THR A 231 43.24 -17.11 45.10
CA THR A 231 42.15 -16.14 45.10
C THR A 231 42.37 -15.06 44.03
N PRO A 232 41.31 -14.36 43.58
CA PRO A 232 41.44 -13.27 42.61
C PRO A 232 42.46 -12.21 43.03
N VAL A 233 42.50 -11.87 44.33
CA VAL A 233 43.40 -10.84 44.87
C VAL A 233 44.85 -11.29 44.80
N GLU A 234 45.14 -12.53 45.19
CA GLU A 234 46.49 -13.10 45.11
C GLU A 234 47.02 -13.18 43.67
N LEU A 235 46.14 -13.43 42.69
CA LEU A 235 46.51 -13.42 41.27
C LEU A 235 46.82 -12.01 40.75
N ILE A 236 46.04 -11.01 41.18
CA ILE A 236 46.30 -9.61 40.84
C ILE A 236 47.61 -9.12 41.46
N GLU A 237 47.90 -9.50 42.71
CA GLU A 237 49.16 -9.17 43.40
C GLU A 237 50.38 -9.80 42.73
N LYS A 238 50.25 -11.03 42.22
CA LYS A 238 51.30 -11.70 41.42
C LYS A 238 51.55 -11.05 40.06
N GLY A 239 50.59 -10.26 39.58
CA GLY A 239 50.70 -9.45 38.38
C GLY A 239 50.47 -10.20 37.06
N ASP A 240 50.33 -9.40 36.00
CA ASP A 240 49.91 -9.84 34.66
C ASP A 240 50.86 -10.92 34.08
N ALA A 241 52.16 -10.82 34.32
CA ALA A 241 53.15 -11.78 33.82
C ALA A 241 52.99 -13.19 34.42
N ALA A 242 52.62 -13.29 35.70
CA ALA A 242 52.41 -14.57 36.37
C ALA A 242 51.14 -15.25 35.86
N MET A 243 50.04 -14.49 35.71
CA MET A 243 48.79 -14.99 35.15
C MET A 243 48.95 -15.45 33.70
N ALA A 244 49.70 -14.69 32.89
CA ALA A 244 49.98 -15.05 31.51
C ALA A 244 50.75 -16.37 31.38
N LYS A 245 51.73 -16.61 32.26
CA LYS A 245 52.49 -17.89 32.29
C LYS A 245 51.59 -19.08 32.63
N ILE A 246 50.74 -18.94 33.67
CA ILE A 246 49.78 -20.00 34.06
C ILE A 246 48.92 -20.41 32.87
N ILE A 247 48.37 -19.43 32.14
CA ILE A 247 47.49 -19.68 30.99
C ILE A 247 48.26 -20.31 29.82
N LEU A 248 49.49 -19.85 29.54
CA LEU A 248 50.30 -20.40 28.46
C LEU A 248 50.80 -21.82 28.75
N ASP A 249 51.18 -22.10 29.99
CA ASP A 249 51.68 -23.42 30.37
C ASP A 249 50.57 -24.47 30.32
N ALA A 250 49.35 -24.10 30.73
CA ALA A 250 48.18 -24.97 30.59
C ALA A 250 47.78 -25.24 29.13
N ARG A 251 48.05 -24.31 28.19
CA ARG A 251 47.77 -24.48 26.75
C ARG A 251 48.81 -25.35 26.03
N LYS A 252 49.95 -25.61 26.66
CA LYS A 252 51.02 -26.48 26.13
C LYS A 252 50.90 -27.92 26.64
N ALA A 253 50.18 -28.12 27.74
CA ALA A 253 49.88 -29.42 28.33
C ALA A 253 48.71 -30.09 27.61
#